data_AF-A0A972N2W2-F1
#
_entry.id   AF-A0A972N2W2-F1
#
_cell.length_a   1.000
_cell.length_b   1.000
_cell.length_c   1.000
_cell.angle_alpha   90.00
_cell.angle_beta   90.00
_cell.angle_gamma   90.00
#
_symmetry.space_group_name_H-M   'P 1'
#
loop_
_entity.id
_entity.type
_entity.pdbx_description
1 polymer ?
#
loop_
_entity_poly.entity_id
_entity_poly.type
_entity_poly.pdbx_seq_one_letter_code
_entity_poly.pdbx_strand_id
1 'polypeptide(L)' 'MSLKSKLFLSIAVVLIGIQFIPVKKDNPKFDKQYEIKAPKEVKALFKRSCYDCHSYETKWPWYSKIAP' A
#
# COMPACT_ATOMS: atom_id res chain seq x y z
N MET A 1 -14.90 12.11 33.88
CA MET A 1 -15.02 12.24 32.41
C MET A 1 -16.48 12.12 31.98
N SER A 2 -16.94 13.01 31.11
CA SER A 2 -18.26 12.95 30.48
C SER A 2 -18.43 11.65 29.66
N LEU A 3 -19.66 11.16 29.49
CA LEU A 3 -19.99 10.00 28.65
C LEU A 3 -19.45 10.17 27.22
N LYS A 4 -19.48 11.41 26.70
CA LYS A 4 -18.89 11.77 25.40
C LYS A 4 -17.38 11.54 25.37
N SER A 5 -16.67 11.92 26.43
CA SER A 5 -15.22 11.72 26.53
C SER A 5 -14.83 10.24 26.62
N LYS A 6 -15.66 9.41 27.29
CA LYS A 6 -15.45 7.96 27.36
C LYS A 6 -15.65 7.31 25.99
N LEU A 7 -16.70 7.70 25.26
CA LEU A 7 -16.98 7.22 23.91
C LEU A 7 -15.86 7.58 22.93
N PHE A 8 -15.37 8.82 22.98
CA PHE A 8 -14.28 9.26 22.12
C PHE A 8 -12.98 8.48 22.40
N LEU A 9 -12.67 8.27 23.68
CA LEU A 9 -11.50 7.50 24.09
C LEU A 9 -11.60 6.03 23.64
N SER A 10 -12.78 5.41 23.77
CA SER A 10 -12.96 4.02 23.32
C SER A 10 -12.79 3.88 21.81
N ILE A 11 -13.31 4.82 21.01
CA ILE A 11 -13.14 4.80 19.55
C ILE A 11 -11.65 4.98 19.19
N ALA A 12 -10.96 5.91 19.83
CA ALA A 12 -9.53 6.13 19.59
C ALA A 12 -8.69 4.89 19.89
N VAL A 13 -8.98 4.18 21.00
CA VAL A 13 -8.29 2.93 21.35
C VAL A 13 -8.51 1.85 20.29
N VAL A 14 -9.74 1.70 19.78
CA VAL A 14 -10.05 0.73 18.72
C VAL A 14 -9.31 1.07 17.42
N LEU A 15 -9.34 2.34 16.99
CA LEU A 15 -8.65 2.80 15.78
C LEU A 15 -7.13 2.68 15.87
N ILE A 16 -6.54 2.81 17.05
CA ILE A 16 -5.11 2.55 17.27
C ILE A 16 -4.84 1.05 17.27
N GLY A 17 -5.70 0.25 17.90
CA GLY A 17 -5.57 -1.20 17.99
C GLY A 17 -5.59 -1.89 16.62
N ILE A 18 -6.46 -1.46 15.70
CA ILE A 18 -6.58 -2.07 14.37
C ILE A 18 -5.32 -1.88 13.50
N GLN A 19 -4.52 -0.83 13.73
CA GLN A 19 -3.26 -0.59 13.02
C GLN A 19 -2.21 -1.70 13.24
N PHE A 20 -2.33 -2.47 14.32
CA PHE A 20 -1.45 -3.59 14.62
C PHE A 20 -1.81 -4.87 13.85
N ILE A 21 -2.88 -4.85 13.05
CA ILE A 21 -3.27 -5.96 12.17
C ILE A 21 -2.59 -5.74 10.80
N PRO A 22 -1.50 -6.46 10.47
CA PRO A 22 -0.74 -6.20 9.26
C PRO A 22 -1.52 -6.65 8.01
N VAL A 23 -1.61 -5.77 7.02
CA VAL A 23 -2.08 -6.13 5.67
C VAL A 23 -0.91 -6.70 4.89
N LYS A 24 -1.02 -7.98 4.50
CA LYS A 24 -0.05 -8.69 3.67
C LYS A 24 0.08 -8.02 2.29
N LYS A 25 1.31 -7.71 1.89
CA LYS A 25 1.65 -7.03 0.63
C LYS A 25 2.85 -7.75 0.04
N ASP A 26 2.55 -8.69 -0.84
CA ASP A 26 3.57 -9.47 -1.53
C ASP A 26 3.57 -9.09 -2.99
N ASN A 27 4.77 -8.98 -3.54
CA ASN A 27 4.98 -8.90 -4.97
C ASN A 27 5.28 -10.32 -5.46
N PRO A 28 4.48 -10.90 -6.38
CA PRO A 28 4.81 -12.17 -6.99
C PRO A 28 6.17 -12.11 -7.69
N LYS A 29 6.76 -13.27 -8.00
CA LYS A 29 8.04 -13.31 -8.70
C LYS A 29 7.90 -12.63 -10.07
N PHE A 30 8.66 -11.57 -10.28
CA PHE A 30 8.76 -10.89 -11.57
C PHE A 30 9.62 -11.70 -12.54
N ASP A 31 9.13 -11.83 -13.77
CA ASP A 31 9.85 -12.48 -14.86
C ASP A 31 10.03 -11.49 -16.02
N LYS A 32 11.31 -11.22 -16.33
CA LYS A 32 11.72 -10.28 -17.39
C LYS A 32 11.23 -10.69 -18.77
N GLN A 33 10.91 -11.96 -19.01
CA GLN A 33 10.42 -12.41 -20.32
C GLN A 33 9.06 -11.79 -20.68
N TYR A 34 8.25 -11.44 -19.67
CA TYR A 34 6.94 -10.81 -19.84
C TYR A 34 6.99 -9.29 -19.72
N GLU A 35 8.17 -8.69 -19.56
CA GLU A 35 8.30 -7.24 -19.52
C GLU A 35 7.97 -6.63 -20.88
N ILE A 36 7.29 -5.48 -20.85
CA ILE A 36 6.98 -4.72 -22.07
C ILE A 36 8.28 -4.36 -22.79
N LYS A 37 8.33 -4.69 -24.09
CA LYS A 37 9.39 -4.31 -25.02
C LYS A 37 9.11 -2.90 -25.54
N ALA A 38 9.84 -1.92 -25.02
CA ALA A 38 9.72 -0.52 -25.38
C ALA A 38 11.08 0.18 -25.26
N PRO A 39 11.30 1.32 -25.95
CA PRO A 39 12.46 2.17 -25.73
C PRO A 39 12.62 2.54 -24.25
N LYS A 40 13.86 2.86 -23.85
CA LYS A 40 14.20 3.07 -22.43
C LYS A 40 13.38 4.20 -21.81
N GLU A 41 13.14 5.26 -22.56
CA GLU A 41 12.40 6.46 -22.17
C GLU A 41 10.92 6.12 -21.91
N VAL A 42 10.33 5.32 -22.80
CA VAL A 42 8.95 4.83 -22.66
C VAL A 42 8.84 3.89 -21.47
N LYS A 43 9.80 2.98 -21.28
CA LYS A 43 9.84 2.10 -20.10
C LYS A 43 9.94 2.89 -18.79
N ALA A 44 10.73 3.97 -18.76
CA ALA A 44 10.80 4.86 -17.60
C ALA A 44 9.44 5.52 -17.29
N LEU A 45 8.68 5.90 -18.32
CA LEU A 45 7.31 6.40 -18.17
C LEU A 45 6.38 5.36 -17.54
N PHE A 46 6.38 4.13 -18.04
CA PHE A 46 5.56 3.05 -17.46
C PHE A 46 5.95 2.74 -16.01
N LYS A 47 7.25 2.74 -15.69
CA LYS A 47 7.72 2.50 -14.32
C LYS A 47 7.19 3.51 -13.32
N ARG A 48 7.08 4.79 -13.69
CA ARG A 48 6.59 5.84 -12.79
C ARG A 48 5.07 6.02 -12.78
N SER A 49 4.37 5.54 -13.83
CA SER A 49 2.94 5.81 -14.00
C SER A 49 2.05 4.58 -13.87
N CYS A 50 2.56 3.37 -14.08
CA CYS A 50 1.72 2.17 -14.22
C CYS A 50 2.20 1.00 -13.35
N TYR A 51 3.50 0.85 -13.12
CA TYR A 51 4.04 -0.38 -12.53
C TYR A 51 3.58 -0.63 -11.09
N ASP A 52 3.20 0.41 -10.34
CA ASP A 52 2.69 0.21 -8.98
C ASP A 52 1.35 -0.54 -8.95
N CYS A 53 0.57 -0.52 -10.03
CA CYS A 53 -0.73 -1.23 -10.12
C CYS A 53 -0.75 -2.36 -11.16
N HIS A 54 0.03 -2.22 -12.25
CA HIS A 54 0.00 -3.13 -13.41
C HIS A 54 1.28 -3.97 -13.55
N SER A 55 2.04 -4.16 -12.47
CA SER A 55 3.21 -5.03 -12.49
C SER A 55 3.36 -5.79 -11.18
N TYR A 56 4.30 -6.74 -11.16
CA TYR A 56 4.75 -7.38 -9.92
C TYR A 56 5.92 -6.63 -9.25
N GLU A 57 6.22 -5.40 -9.67
CA GLU A 57 7.26 -4.55 -9.09
C GLU A 57 6.67 -3.40 -8.25
N THR A 58 5.46 -3.57 -7.68
CA THR A 58 4.78 -2.53 -6.90
C THR A 58 5.63 -1.99 -5.75
N LYS A 59 5.79 -0.66 -5.70
CA LYS A 59 6.43 0.04 -4.57
C LYS A 59 5.38 0.50 -3.58
N TRP A 60 5.12 -0.33 -2.58
CA TRP A 60 4.17 -0.03 -1.51
C TRP A 60 4.59 1.21 -0.71
N PRO A 61 3.81 2.31 -0.76
CA PRO A 61 4.13 3.51 -0.01
C PRO A 61 3.95 3.28 1.50
N TRP A 62 4.60 4.09 2.33
CA TRP A 62 4.57 3.92 3.79
C TRP A 62 3.13 3.90 4.36
N TYR A 63 2.25 4.76 3.84
CA TYR A 63 0.87 4.87 4.28
C TYR A 63 0.02 3.64 3.92
N SER A 64 0.48 2.78 3.00
CA SER A 64 -0.22 1.52 2.70
C SER A 64 -0.25 0.55 3.89
N LYS A 65 0.61 0.76 4.89
CA LYS A 65 0.68 -0.03 6.11
C LYS A 65 -0.27 0.44 7.21
N ILE A 66 -0.98 1.56 6.97
CA ILE A 66 -1.92 2.15 7.91
C ILE A 66 -3.32 1.70 7.48
N ALA A 67 -4.02 1.00 8.36
CA ALA A 67 -5.41 0.62 8.16
C ALA A 67 -6.31 1.87 8.30
N PRO A 68 -7.55 1.84 7.79
CA PRO A 68 -8.61 2.56 8.47
C PRO A 68 -8.70 2.12 9.94
#